data_AF-M5BN41-F1
#
_entry.id   AF-M5BN41-F1
#
_cell.length_a   1.000
_cell.length_b   1.000
_cell.length_c   1.000
_cell.angle_alpha   90.00
_cell.angle_beta   90.00
_cell.angle_gamma   90.00
#
_symmetry.space_group_name_H-M   'P 1'
#
loop_
_entity.id
_entity.type
_entity.pdbx_description
1 polymer ?
#
loop_
_entity_poly.entity_id
_entity_poly.type
_entity_poly.pdbx_seq_one_letter_code
_entity_poly.pdbx_strand_id
1 'polypeptide(L)'
;MWDLKANLTSPLLGRRDFMQAFHDIEKRAPIASTPTTRQPEYTIPKAWWTAGGRTGIIAFALFPLCVLFALKAPPFALFALPFTTQMHFDKLALLHRWSGRIIWIITTIHVATWGVQLGRDGRHGKGGIAWDYVWVYPLFIYGLIGYILMTLLVVLSLSPIRTHRYETFYLLHVILVPLTIIFSALHFPQIWHWCWVALGLWGVFPNQAI
;
A
#
# COMPACT_ATOMS: atom_id res chain seq x y z
N MET A 1 23.09 1.21 -20.15
CA MET A 1 22.76 2.25 -21.13
C MET A 1 21.72 1.64 -22.07
N TRP A 2 20.46 1.71 -21.67
CA TRP A 2 19.35 1.11 -22.41
C TRP A 2 18.83 2.15 -23.39
N ASP A 3 19.28 2.06 -24.63
CA ASP A 3 18.82 2.93 -25.70
C ASP A 3 17.52 2.37 -26.30
N LEU A 4 16.39 2.87 -25.80
CA LEU A 4 15.05 2.56 -26.30
C LEU A 4 14.67 3.41 -27.53
N LYS A 5 15.59 4.21 -28.10
CA LYS A 5 15.29 5.09 -29.24
C LYS A 5 15.82 4.58 -30.58
N ALA A 6 16.72 3.60 -30.59
CA ALA A 6 17.37 3.16 -31.83
C ALA A 6 16.47 2.44 -32.85
N ASN A 7 15.24 2.04 -32.48
CA ASN A 7 14.39 1.21 -33.36
C ASN A 7 13.09 1.85 -33.83
N LEU A 8 12.92 3.17 -33.67
CA LEU A 8 11.71 3.89 -34.12
C LEU A 8 11.90 4.71 -35.39
N THR A 9 13.08 4.68 -36.02
CA THR A 9 13.35 5.43 -37.25
C THR A 9 14.05 4.56 -38.28
N SER A 10 13.29 3.71 -38.96
CA SER A 10 13.62 3.32 -40.34
C SER A 10 12.40 3.56 -41.23
N PRO A 11 12.42 4.55 -42.14
CA PRO A 11 11.33 4.79 -43.07
C PRO A 11 11.54 3.93 -44.31
N LEU A 12 11.36 2.62 -44.21
CA LEU A 12 11.39 1.72 -45.36
C LEU A 12 10.35 0.61 -45.20
N LEU A 13 9.07 1.00 -45.12
CA LEU A 13 7.96 0.07 -45.32
C LEU A 13 7.67 -0.03 -46.82
N GLY A 14 8.46 -0.86 -47.51
CA GLY A 14 8.06 -1.39 -48.81
C GLY A 14 6.80 -2.24 -48.63
N ARG A 15 5.77 -2.00 -49.44
CA ARG A 15 4.45 -2.65 -49.39
C ARG A 15 4.47 -4.19 -49.44
N ARG A 16 5.63 -4.81 -49.73
CA ARG A 16 5.84 -6.27 -49.71
C ARG A 16 6.27 -6.83 -48.34
N ASP A 17 6.77 -5.99 -47.42
CA ASP A 17 7.31 -6.43 -46.13
C ASP A 17 6.26 -6.50 -45.02
N PHE A 18 5.10 -5.86 -45.15
CA PHE A 18 4.09 -5.88 -44.08
C PHE A 18 3.56 -7.29 -43.84
N MET A 19 3.26 -8.05 -44.90
CA MET A 19 2.77 -9.42 -44.75
C MET A 19 3.84 -10.36 -44.20
N GLN A 20 5.10 -10.11 -44.51
CA GLN A 20 6.22 -10.91 -44.04
C GLN A 20 6.54 -10.61 -42.57
N ALA A 21 6.56 -9.31 -42.20
CA ALA A 21 6.63 -8.87 -40.82
C ALA A 21 5.43 -9.35 -40.00
N PHE A 22 4.22 -9.33 -40.57
CA PHE A 22 3.02 -9.85 -39.91
C PHE A 22 3.10 -11.37 -39.73
N HIS A 23 3.58 -12.12 -40.73
CA HIS A 23 3.82 -13.56 -40.59
C HIS A 23 4.92 -13.90 -39.58
N ASP A 24 5.95 -13.07 -39.46
CA ASP A 24 7.01 -13.23 -38.47
C ASP A 24 6.52 -12.88 -37.05
N ILE A 25 5.65 -11.87 -36.93
CA ILE A 25 4.92 -11.55 -35.70
C ILE A 25 3.96 -12.69 -35.35
N GLU A 26 3.22 -13.23 -36.32
CA GLU A 26 2.29 -14.34 -36.16
C GLU A 26 3.01 -15.66 -35.85
N LYS A 27 4.25 -15.88 -36.33
CA LYS A 27 5.10 -17.01 -35.91
C LYS A 27 5.66 -16.83 -34.50
N ARG A 28 5.87 -15.60 -34.05
CA ARG A 28 6.28 -15.27 -32.67
C ARG A 28 5.09 -15.23 -31.70
N ALA A 29 3.90 -14.94 -32.20
CA ALA A 29 2.65 -14.86 -31.44
C ALA A 29 2.25 -16.15 -30.73
N PRO A 30 2.36 -17.38 -31.29
CA PRO A 30 1.97 -18.60 -30.59
C PRO A 30 2.85 -18.88 -29.37
N ILE A 31 4.06 -18.30 -29.30
CA ILE A 31 4.96 -18.40 -28.14
C ILE A 31 4.60 -17.34 -27.08
N ALA A 32 4.02 -16.21 -27.48
CA ALA A 32 3.72 -15.10 -26.58
C ALA A 32 2.27 -15.09 -26.04
N SER A 33 1.31 -15.71 -26.74
CA SER A 33 -0.12 -15.64 -26.39
C SER A 33 -0.71 -16.94 -25.84
N THR A 34 0.03 -18.07 -25.86
CA THR A 34 -0.31 -19.15 -24.94
C THR A 34 0.20 -18.74 -23.57
N PRO A 35 -0.64 -18.73 -22.51
CA PRO A 35 -0.14 -18.83 -21.15
C PRO A 35 0.49 -20.21 -21.03
N THR A 36 1.69 -20.37 -21.58
CA THR A 36 2.53 -21.53 -21.34
C THR A 36 2.72 -21.52 -19.84
N THR A 37 1.99 -22.43 -19.21
CA THR A 37 2.10 -22.80 -17.81
C THR A 37 3.45 -23.49 -17.65
N ARG A 38 4.56 -22.80 -17.92
CA ARG A 38 5.85 -23.19 -17.40
C ARG A 38 5.78 -22.94 -15.90
N GLN A 39 5.20 -23.91 -15.20
CA GLN A 39 5.51 -24.08 -13.79
C GLN A 39 7.03 -24.14 -13.71
N PRO A 40 7.66 -23.38 -12.81
CA PRO A 40 9.11 -23.44 -12.67
C PRO A 40 9.49 -24.90 -12.37
N GLU A 41 10.41 -25.45 -13.18
CA GLU A 41 10.88 -26.84 -13.06
C GLU A 41 11.58 -27.10 -11.70
N TYR A 42 11.93 -26.02 -10.99
CA TYR A 42 12.46 -26.03 -9.64
C TYR A 42 11.63 -25.14 -8.71
N THR A 43 11.64 -25.47 -7.41
CA THR A 43 10.97 -24.64 -6.41
C THR A 43 11.82 -23.39 -6.14
N ILE A 44 11.34 -22.22 -6.58
CA ILE A 44 11.92 -20.94 -6.17
C ILE A 44 11.62 -20.76 -4.68
N PRO A 45 12.63 -20.59 -3.81
CA PRO A 45 12.39 -20.35 -2.39
C PRO A 45 11.51 -19.12 -2.22
N LYS A 46 10.46 -19.23 -1.39
CA LYS A 46 9.52 -18.12 -1.17
C LYS A 46 10.28 -16.96 -0.53
N ALA A 47 10.52 -15.91 -1.31
CA ALA A 47 11.16 -14.70 -0.81
C ALA A 47 10.22 -13.96 0.15
N TRP A 48 10.80 -13.37 1.21
CA TRP A 48 10.04 -12.58 2.17
C TRP A 48 9.49 -11.30 1.54
N TRP A 49 10.08 -10.84 0.43
CA TRP A 49 9.55 -9.77 -0.44
C TRP A 49 8.10 -10.02 -0.86
N THR A 50 7.73 -11.26 -1.19
CA THR A 50 6.37 -11.55 -1.64
C THR A 50 5.36 -11.40 -0.51
N ALA A 51 5.70 -11.89 0.68
CA ALA A 51 4.85 -11.73 1.87
C ALA A 51 4.72 -10.25 2.23
N GLY A 52 5.85 -9.52 2.28
CA GLY A 52 5.87 -8.09 2.57
C GLY A 52 5.08 -7.27 1.56
N GLY A 53 5.22 -7.53 0.26
CA GLY A 53 4.44 -6.84 -0.77
C GLY A 53 2.93 -7.05 -0.60
N ARG A 54 2.50 -8.29 -0.32
CA ARG A 54 1.07 -8.61 -0.13
C ARG A 54 0.50 -7.97 1.13
N THR A 55 1.19 -8.04 2.25
CA THR A 55 0.70 -7.43 3.50
C THR A 55 0.66 -5.91 3.40
N GLY A 56 1.61 -5.29 2.68
CA GLY A 56 1.58 -3.86 2.38
C GLY A 56 0.32 -3.45 1.60
N ILE A 57 0.02 -4.16 0.50
CA ILE A 57 -1.19 -3.87 -0.32
C ILE A 57 -2.48 -4.03 0.51
N ILE A 58 -2.55 -5.09 1.34
CA ILE A 58 -3.71 -5.31 2.22
C ILE A 58 -3.87 -4.15 3.21
N ALA A 59 -2.78 -3.70 3.83
CA ALA A 59 -2.82 -2.57 4.76
C ALA A 59 -3.34 -1.28 4.08
N PHE A 60 -2.88 -0.98 2.86
CA PHE A 60 -3.34 0.19 2.10
C PHE A 60 -4.83 0.13 1.79
N ALA A 61 -5.34 -1.04 1.35
CA ALA A 61 -6.75 -1.22 1.04
C ALA A 61 -7.66 -1.05 2.29
N LEU A 62 -7.14 -1.33 3.48
CA LEU A 62 -7.88 -1.20 4.73
C LEU A 62 -7.97 0.25 5.25
N PHE A 63 -7.10 1.17 4.81
CA PHE A 63 -7.15 2.57 5.26
C PHE A 63 -8.51 3.25 5.05
N PRO A 64 -9.08 3.30 3.82
CA PRO A 64 -10.37 3.96 3.63
C PRO A 64 -11.49 3.22 4.35
N LEU A 65 -11.43 1.90 4.44
CA LEU A 65 -12.42 1.12 5.20
C LEU A 65 -12.40 1.48 6.70
N CYS A 66 -11.22 1.63 7.29
CA CYS A 66 -11.08 2.06 8.67
C CYS A 66 -11.62 3.48 8.90
N VAL A 67 -11.41 4.39 7.96
CA VAL A 67 -11.97 5.75 8.03
C VAL A 67 -13.50 5.71 7.90
N LEU A 68 -14.05 4.90 6.99
CA LEU A 68 -15.51 4.74 6.82
C LEU A 68 -16.20 4.29 8.12
N PHE A 69 -15.58 3.39 8.89
CA PHE A 69 -16.13 2.98 10.19
C PHE A 69 -16.17 4.09 11.24
N ALA A 70 -15.40 5.16 11.09
CA ALA A 70 -15.42 6.31 12.01
C ALA A 70 -16.49 7.36 11.67
N LEU A 71 -17.08 7.30 10.48
CA LEU A 71 -18.00 8.34 10.01
C LEU A 71 -19.37 8.24 10.68
N LYS A 72 -19.82 9.37 11.24
CA LYS A 72 -21.10 9.50 11.97
C LYS A 72 -22.27 9.99 11.09
N ALA A 73 -22.00 10.70 9.99
CA ALA A 73 -23.02 11.43 9.23
C ALA A 73 -23.18 10.91 7.79
N PRO A 74 -24.43 10.86 7.25
CA PRO A 74 -24.69 10.68 5.82
C PRO A 74 -24.02 11.80 4.98
N PRO A 75 -23.69 11.56 3.70
CA PRO A 75 -24.00 10.38 2.90
C PRO A 75 -22.94 9.26 2.96
N PHE A 76 -21.82 9.49 3.64
CA PHE A 76 -20.66 8.58 3.62
C PHE A 76 -20.60 7.60 4.79
N ALA A 77 -21.50 7.71 5.77
CA ALA A 77 -21.75 6.68 6.78
C ALA A 77 -22.48 5.45 6.19
N LEU A 78 -21.87 4.83 5.17
CA LEU A 78 -22.50 3.81 4.32
C LEU A 78 -23.11 2.67 5.12
N PHE A 79 -22.54 2.28 6.26
CA PHE A 79 -23.05 1.18 7.08
C PHE A 79 -24.20 1.57 8.03
N ALA A 80 -24.43 2.87 8.25
CA ALA A 80 -25.47 3.40 9.12
C ALA A 80 -26.73 3.86 8.35
N LEU A 81 -26.69 3.85 7.01
CA LEU A 81 -27.81 4.28 6.17
C LEU A 81 -29.01 3.31 6.29
N PRO A 82 -30.25 3.83 6.18
CA PRO A 82 -31.46 3.03 6.32
C PRO A 82 -31.61 1.93 5.26
N PHE A 83 -30.95 2.05 4.11
CA PHE A 83 -31.02 1.06 3.02
C PHE A 83 -29.84 0.07 2.99
N THR A 84 -28.89 0.18 3.92
CA THR A 84 -27.73 -0.71 3.98
C THR A 84 -27.80 -1.63 5.21
N THR A 85 -26.72 -1.77 5.98
CA THR A 85 -26.65 -2.65 7.15
C THR A 85 -27.28 -2.07 8.42
N GLN A 86 -27.73 -0.81 8.40
CA GLN A 86 -28.34 -0.11 9.54
C GLN A 86 -27.58 -0.31 10.88
N MET A 87 -26.25 -0.30 10.82
CA MET A 87 -25.42 -0.50 12.01
C MET A 87 -25.37 0.78 12.82
N HIS A 88 -25.67 0.67 14.11
CA HIS A 88 -25.54 1.77 15.06
C HIS A 88 -24.08 2.16 15.28
N PHE A 89 -23.83 3.43 15.59
CA PHE A 89 -22.47 3.99 15.72
C PHE A 89 -21.62 3.25 16.76
N ASP A 90 -22.20 2.72 17.84
CA ASP A 90 -21.47 1.94 18.85
C ASP A 90 -20.74 0.73 18.27
N LYS A 91 -21.36 0.04 17.31
CA LYS A 91 -20.76 -1.10 16.61
C LYS A 91 -19.69 -0.64 15.62
N LEU A 92 -19.94 0.46 14.90
CA LEU A 92 -18.99 1.03 13.93
C LEU A 92 -17.74 1.57 14.64
N ALA A 93 -17.90 2.23 15.78
CA ALA A 93 -16.79 2.69 16.60
C ALA A 93 -15.95 1.52 17.14
N LEU A 94 -16.59 0.39 17.48
CA LEU A 94 -15.87 -0.84 17.83
C LEU A 94 -15.08 -1.36 16.63
N LEU A 95 -15.69 -1.43 15.45
CA LEU A 95 -15.03 -1.86 14.21
C LEU A 95 -13.86 -0.95 13.85
N HIS A 96 -14.00 0.37 13.95
CA HIS A 96 -12.93 1.34 13.71
C HIS A 96 -11.71 1.08 14.61
N ARG A 97 -11.95 0.87 15.92
CA ARG A 97 -10.87 0.59 16.88
C ARG A 97 -10.13 -0.70 16.54
N TRP A 98 -10.86 -1.76 16.18
CA TRP A 98 -10.26 -3.04 15.82
C TRP A 98 -9.59 -3.01 14.44
N SER A 99 -10.20 -2.35 13.45
CA SER A 99 -9.61 -2.21 12.12
C SER A 99 -8.30 -1.44 12.17
N GLY A 100 -8.21 -0.37 12.97
CA GLY A 100 -6.95 0.36 13.17
C GLY A 100 -5.83 -0.52 13.74
N ARG A 101 -6.17 -1.40 14.70
CA ARG A 101 -5.21 -2.38 15.26
C ARG A 101 -4.81 -3.45 14.25
N ILE A 102 -5.76 -3.95 13.46
CA ILE A 102 -5.50 -4.95 12.41
C ILE A 102 -4.58 -4.37 11.33
N ILE A 103 -4.83 -3.13 10.89
CA ILE A 103 -3.96 -2.42 9.95
C ILE A 103 -2.55 -2.35 10.53
N TRP A 104 -2.40 -1.95 11.79
CA TRP A 104 -1.09 -1.88 12.43
C TRP A 104 -0.39 -3.25 12.47
N ILE A 105 -1.08 -4.32 12.88
CA ILE A 105 -0.52 -5.68 12.90
C ILE A 105 -0.05 -6.11 11.51
N ILE A 106 -0.87 -5.90 10.47
CA ILE A 106 -0.54 -6.30 9.09
C ILE A 106 0.66 -5.50 8.57
N THR A 107 0.73 -4.21 8.87
CA THR A 107 1.89 -3.38 8.51
C THR A 107 3.13 -3.75 9.32
N THR A 108 3.01 -4.15 10.58
CA THR A 108 4.14 -4.69 11.35
C THR A 108 4.68 -5.95 10.69
N ILE A 109 3.82 -6.84 10.19
CA ILE A 109 4.23 -8.01 9.39
C ILE A 109 4.92 -7.56 8.10
N HIS A 110 4.40 -6.54 7.40
CA HIS A 110 5.07 -5.95 6.24
C HIS A 110 6.50 -5.48 6.60
N VAL A 111 6.67 -4.65 7.62
CA VAL A 111 7.98 -4.13 8.04
C VAL A 111 8.92 -5.27 8.48
N ALA A 112 8.42 -6.24 9.24
CA ALA A 112 9.22 -7.37 9.70
C ALA A 112 9.70 -8.25 8.53
N THR A 113 8.81 -8.57 7.59
CA THR A 113 9.16 -9.40 6.42
C THR A 113 10.13 -8.68 5.48
N TRP A 114 9.98 -7.37 5.28
CA TRP A 114 10.97 -6.55 4.56
C TRP A 114 12.31 -6.50 5.29
N GLY A 115 12.31 -6.32 6.62
CA GLY A 115 13.53 -6.29 7.43
C GLY A 115 14.31 -7.61 7.42
N VAL A 116 13.61 -8.75 7.51
CA VAL A 116 14.23 -10.09 7.38
C VAL A 116 14.91 -10.25 6.02
N GLN A 117 14.27 -9.77 4.95
CA GLN A 117 14.82 -9.88 3.62
C GLN A 117 16.03 -8.95 3.40
N LEU A 118 15.95 -7.70 3.87
CA LEU A 118 17.08 -6.77 3.86
C LEU A 118 18.30 -7.28 4.65
N GLY A 119 18.07 -8.06 5.70
CA GLY A 119 19.14 -8.71 6.47
C GLY A 119 19.77 -9.92 5.78
N ARG A 120 19.01 -10.59 4.89
CA ARG A 120 19.46 -11.75 4.12
C ARG A 120 20.14 -11.36 2.82
N ASP A 121 19.68 -10.28 2.21
CA ASP A 121 20.17 -9.84 0.92
C ASP A 121 21.47 -9.03 1.07
N GLY A 122 22.46 -9.40 0.29
CA GLY A 122 23.68 -8.62 0.12
C GLY A 122 23.46 -7.45 -0.83
N ARG A 123 24.21 -6.38 -0.66
CA ARG A 123 24.23 -5.26 -1.60
C ARG A 123 24.86 -5.71 -2.92
N HIS A 124 24.10 -5.63 -4.01
CA HIS A 124 24.54 -6.07 -5.33
C HIS A 124 25.84 -5.35 -5.74
N GLY A 125 26.94 -6.10 -5.85
CA GLY A 125 28.21 -5.65 -6.45
C GLY A 125 29.16 -4.83 -5.56
N LYS A 126 28.79 -4.49 -4.32
CA LYS A 126 29.69 -3.82 -3.36
C LYS A 126 29.41 -4.40 -1.98
N GLY A 127 30.33 -5.20 -1.44
CA GLY A 127 30.18 -5.86 -0.13
C GLY A 127 29.58 -4.91 0.90
N GLY A 128 28.40 -5.28 1.42
CA GLY A 128 27.56 -4.46 2.28
C GLY A 128 26.20 -5.11 2.49
N ILE A 129 25.50 -4.71 3.55
CA ILE A 129 24.19 -5.26 3.92
C ILE A 129 23.11 -4.44 3.20
N ALA A 130 22.05 -5.07 2.68
CA ALA A 130 20.99 -4.32 2.01
C ALA A 130 20.25 -3.32 2.93
N TRP A 131 20.39 -3.45 4.25
CA TRP A 131 19.92 -2.48 5.25
C TRP A 131 20.38 -1.03 5.00
N ASP A 132 21.55 -0.82 4.40
CA ASP A 132 22.03 0.52 4.08
C ASP A 132 21.11 1.27 3.10
N TYR A 133 20.32 0.55 2.31
CA TYR A 133 19.36 1.17 1.40
C TYR A 133 18.20 1.87 2.12
N VAL A 134 17.87 1.46 3.35
CA VAL A 134 16.76 2.03 4.12
C VAL A 134 16.96 3.52 4.36
N TRP A 135 18.21 3.95 4.54
CA TRP A 135 18.57 5.33 4.85
C TRP A 135 18.85 6.19 3.62
N VAL A 136 18.95 5.57 2.44
CA VAL A 136 19.31 6.26 1.19
C VAL A 136 18.10 6.43 0.29
N TYR A 137 17.22 5.42 0.23
CA TYR A 137 16.07 5.45 -0.67
C TYR A 137 14.88 6.17 -0.03
N PRO A 138 14.36 7.25 -0.65
CA PRO A 138 13.25 8.03 -0.10
C PRO A 138 12.01 7.18 0.21
N LEU A 139 11.70 6.18 -0.63
CA LEU A 139 10.57 5.28 -0.42
C LEU A 139 10.67 4.56 0.92
N PHE A 140 11.85 4.04 1.29
CA PHE A 140 12.05 3.40 2.60
C PHE A 140 11.92 4.38 3.75
N ILE A 141 12.45 5.59 3.61
CA ILE A 141 12.35 6.64 4.62
C ILE A 141 10.89 7.02 4.86
N TYR A 142 10.10 7.23 3.80
CA TYR A 142 8.67 7.53 3.92
C TYR A 142 7.90 6.38 4.59
N GLY A 143 8.24 5.13 4.25
CA GLY A 143 7.66 3.94 4.88
C GLY A 143 7.96 3.86 6.37
N LEU A 144 9.21 4.13 6.76
CA LEU A 144 9.62 4.15 8.16
C LEU A 144 8.92 5.26 8.95
N ILE A 145 8.87 6.48 8.40
CA ILE A 145 8.16 7.61 9.02
C ILE A 145 6.67 7.27 9.17
N GLY A 146 6.03 6.79 8.11
CA GLY A 146 4.62 6.37 8.14
C GLY A 146 4.35 5.28 9.19
N TYR A 147 5.23 4.29 9.30
CA TYR A 147 5.10 3.23 10.31
C TYR A 147 5.28 3.72 11.74
N ILE A 148 6.23 4.62 11.99
CA ILE A 148 6.44 5.25 13.31
C ILE A 148 5.20 6.05 13.70
N LEU A 149 4.70 6.90 12.80
CA LEU A 149 3.49 7.71 13.04
C LEU A 149 2.27 6.84 13.31
N MET A 150 2.07 5.77 12.54
CA MET A 150 0.98 4.82 12.75
C MET A 150 1.11 4.09 14.09
N THR A 151 2.33 3.72 14.48
CA THR A 151 2.57 3.07 15.77
C THR A 151 2.26 4.02 16.93
N LEU A 152 2.71 5.27 16.84
CA LEU A 152 2.35 6.31 17.81
C LEU A 152 0.83 6.50 17.88
N LEU A 153 0.15 6.56 16.73
CA LEU A 153 -1.31 6.67 16.65
C LEU A 153 -1.99 5.54 17.42
N VAL A 154 -1.59 4.28 17.20
CA VAL A 154 -2.20 3.12 17.88
C VAL A 154 -1.90 3.10 19.38
N VAL A 155 -0.66 3.36 19.77
CA VAL A 155 -0.24 3.36 21.19
C VAL A 155 -0.98 4.45 21.96
N LEU A 156 -1.06 5.66 21.40
CA LEU A 156 -1.77 6.79 22.03
C LEU A 156 -3.30 6.59 22.05
N SER A 157 -3.82 5.71 21.18
CA SER A 157 -5.24 5.35 21.12
C SER A 157 -5.64 4.21 22.07
N LEU A 158 -4.71 3.71 22.90
CA LEU A 158 -5.01 2.69 23.90
C LEU A 158 -5.93 3.24 25.00
N SER A 159 -6.75 2.35 25.58
CA SER A 159 -7.78 2.73 26.55
C SER A 159 -7.25 3.56 27.72
N PRO A 160 -6.12 3.20 28.38
CA PRO A 160 -5.64 3.95 29.54
C PRO A 160 -5.31 5.41 29.19
N ILE A 161 -4.64 5.66 28.07
CA ILE A 161 -4.25 7.02 27.65
C ILE A 161 -5.48 7.83 27.29
N ARG A 162 -6.41 7.23 26.53
CA ARG A 162 -7.64 7.89 26.08
C ARG A 162 -8.56 8.27 27.25
N THR A 163 -8.65 7.45 28.29
CA THR A 163 -9.51 7.73 29.46
C THR A 163 -8.92 8.76 30.41
N HIS A 164 -7.58 8.82 30.54
CA HIS A 164 -6.92 9.76 31.46
C HIS A 164 -6.58 11.13 30.82
N ARG A 165 -6.37 11.19 29.50
CA ARG A 165 -5.92 12.40 28.77
C ARG A 165 -6.67 12.54 27.45
N TYR A 166 -8.00 12.67 27.49
CA TYR A 166 -8.85 12.68 26.30
C TYR A 166 -8.45 13.78 25.29
N GLU A 167 -8.21 15.00 25.75
CA GLU A 167 -7.85 16.14 24.90
C GLU A 167 -6.53 15.90 24.15
N THR A 168 -5.52 15.38 24.85
CA THR A 168 -4.22 15.02 24.25
C THR A 168 -4.39 13.92 23.21
N PHE A 169 -5.19 12.89 23.52
CA PHE A 169 -5.51 11.84 22.58
C PHE A 169 -6.19 12.40 21.32
N TYR A 170 -7.22 13.24 21.48
CA TYR A 170 -7.96 13.82 20.35
C TYR A 170 -7.05 14.66 19.45
N LEU A 171 -6.29 15.57 20.04
CA LEU A 171 -5.38 16.44 19.31
C LEU A 171 -4.31 15.64 18.54
N LEU A 172 -3.68 14.67 19.21
CA LEU A 172 -2.68 13.83 18.57
C LEU A 172 -3.30 12.94 17.49
N HIS A 173 -4.50 12.41 17.69
CA HIS A 173 -5.18 11.57 16.70
C HIS A 173 -5.50 12.37 15.43
N VAL A 174 -6.05 13.57 15.55
CA VAL A 174 -6.37 14.47 14.41
C VAL A 174 -5.11 14.85 13.63
N ILE A 175 -3.95 14.98 14.27
CA ILE A 175 -2.68 15.30 13.61
C ILE A 175 -2.03 14.04 13.00
N LEU A 176 -2.00 12.93 13.73
CA LEU A 176 -1.28 11.72 13.34
C LEU A 176 -1.96 10.96 12.20
N VAL A 177 -3.30 10.99 12.11
CA VAL A 177 -4.06 10.34 11.03
C VAL A 177 -3.63 10.85 9.64
N PRO A 178 -3.75 12.16 9.32
CA PRO A 178 -3.38 12.65 8.00
C PRO A 178 -1.88 12.47 7.71
N LEU A 179 -1.01 12.66 8.70
CA LEU A 179 0.44 12.43 8.51
C LEU A 179 0.72 10.96 8.15
N THR A 180 0.12 10.01 8.87
CA THR A 180 0.27 8.58 8.58
C THR A 180 -0.18 8.26 7.14
N ILE A 181 -1.32 8.80 6.72
CA ILE A 181 -1.87 8.57 5.38
C ILE A 181 -0.99 9.20 4.29
N ILE A 182 -0.50 10.44 4.49
CA ILE A 182 0.36 11.15 3.53
C ILE A 182 1.69 10.42 3.35
N PHE A 183 2.39 10.08 4.44
CA PHE A 183 3.66 9.37 4.35
C PHE A 183 3.48 7.95 3.77
N SER A 184 2.35 7.29 4.02
CA SER A 184 2.00 6.03 3.36
C SER A 184 1.80 6.21 1.85
N ALA A 185 1.10 7.26 1.42
CA ALA A 185 0.92 7.55 0.00
C ALA A 185 2.25 7.80 -0.74
N LEU A 186 3.19 8.49 -0.07
CA LEU A 186 4.53 8.77 -0.59
C LEU A 186 5.43 7.51 -0.61
N HIS A 187 5.23 6.59 0.33
CA HIS A 187 5.98 5.33 0.41
C HIS A 187 5.73 4.41 -0.79
N PHE A 188 4.49 4.34 -1.32
CA PHE A 188 4.16 3.48 -2.45
C PHE A 188 3.28 4.20 -3.50
N PRO A 189 3.90 4.94 -4.44
CA PRO A 189 3.18 5.81 -5.36
C PRO A 189 2.30 5.07 -6.38
N GLN A 190 2.42 3.76 -6.54
CA GLN A 190 1.59 2.98 -7.46
C GLN A 190 0.16 2.79 -6.94
N ILE A 191 -0.02 2.75 -5.62
CA ILE A 191 -1.34 2.56 -4.98
C ILE A 191 -1.72 3.74 -4.07
N TRP A 192 -1.10 4.90 -4.32
CA TRP A 192 -1.35 6.18 -3.64
C TRP A 192 -2.85 6.49 -3.48
N HIS A 193 -3.67 6.14 -4.47
CA HIS A 193 -5.11 6.42 -4.50
C HIS A 193 -5.87 5.89 -3.28
N TRP A 194 -5.50 4.74 -2.69
CA TRP A 194 -6.15 4.24 -1.47
C TRP A 194 -5.97 5.20 -0.30
N CYS A 195 -4.77 5.76 -0.16
CA CYS A 195 -4.46 6.75 0.86
C CYS A 195 -5.19 8.08 0.60
N TRP A 196 -5.25 8.56 -0.64
CA TRP A 196 -5.96 9.81 -0.92
C TRP A 196 -7.47 9.70 -0.78
N VAL A 197 -8.05 8.54 -1.11
CA VAL A 197 -9.46 8.26 -0.79
C VAL A 197 -9.67 8.29 0.73
N ALA A 198 -8.81 7.63 1.50
CA ALA A 198 -8.89 7.67 2.97
C ALA A 198 -8.75 9.10 3.52
N LEU A 199 -7.81 9.89 2.99
CA LEU A 199 -7.59 11.27 3.40
C LEU A 199 -8.77 12.18 3.02
N GLY A 200 -9.33 11.99 1.83
CA GLY A 200 -10.53 12.71 1.39
C GLY A 200 -11.72 12.40 2.30
N LEU A 201 -11.98 11.12 2.58
CA LEU A 201 -13.04 10.71 3.51
C LEU A 201 -12.85 11.30 4.92
N TRP A 202 -11.60 11.38 5.38
CA TRP A 202 -11.27 12.00 6.67
C TRP A 202 -11.47 13.52 6.67
N GLY A 203 -10.98 14.21 5.62
CA GLY A 203 -10.97 15.66 5.51
C GLY A 203 -12.34 16.30 5.28
N VAL A 204 -13.33 15.54 4.79
CA VAL A 204 -14.71 16.03 4.64
C VAL A 204 -15.40 16.21 6.00
N PHE A 205 -14.92 15.58 7.09
CA PHE A 205 -15.56 15.65 8.41
C PHE A 205 -14.60 15.84 9.59
N PRO A 206 -13.86 16.96 9.66
CA PRO A 206 -12.90 17.21 10.74
C PRO A 206 -13.56 17.26 12.14
N ASN A 207 -14.87 17.48 12.23
CA ASN A 207 -15.60 17.66 13.49
C ASN A 207 -16.36 16.41 13.98
N GLN A 208 -16.13 15.23 13.39
CA GLN A 208 -16.88 13.99 13.74
C GLN A 208 -15.97 12.83 14.19
N ALA A 209 -14.65 13.00 14.15
CA ALA A 209 -13.69 11.97 14.55
C ALA A 209 -13.63 11.88 16.10
N ILE A 210 -14.15 10.75 16.59
CA ILE A 210 -14.27 10.29 17.99
C ILE A 210 -15.44 10.90 18.76
#